data_AF-A0A2J6HL26-F1
#
_entry.id   AF-A0A2J6HL26-F1
#
_cell.length_a   1.000
_cell.length_b   1.000
_cell.length_c   1.000
_cell.angle_alpha   90.00
_cell.angle_beta   90.00
_cell.angle_gamma   90.00
#
_symmetry.space_group_name_H-M   'P 1'
#
loop_
_entity.id
_entity.type
_entity.pdbx_description
1 polymer ?
#
loop_
_entity_poly.entity_id
_entity_poly.type
_entity_poly.pdbx_seq_one_letter_code
_entity_poly.pdbx_strand_id
1 'polypeptide(L)'
;MKPHDKDVITALVRRDEINTRVHLENGQVLLVNNITYGYDDDDDYAHITANISPETGDPIEFFYSNEIVKIIDPEDERILFERN
;
A
#
# COMPACT_ATOMS: atom_id res chain seq x y z
N MET A 1 -2.06 -6.05 -20.97
CA MET A 1 -1.70 -6.76 -19.72
C MET A 1 -2.70 -6.32 -18.66
N LYS A 2 -3.24 -7.22 -17.82
CA LYS A 2 -4.05 -6.78 -16.67
C LYS A 2 -3.05 -6.48 -15.54
N PRO A 3 -3.16 -5.37 -14.79
CA PRO A 3 -2.22 -5.08 -13.72
C PRO A 3 -2.19 -6.25 -12.72
N HIS A 4 -1.01 -6.80 -12.45
CA HIS A 4 -0.82 -7.95 -11.54
C HIS A 4 -1.10 -7.59 -10.07
N ASP A 5 -1.23 -6.30 -9.77
CA ASP A 5 -1.33 -5.67 -8.46
C ASP A 5 -2.72 -5.10 -8.14
N LYS A 6 -3.72 -5.36 -8.99
CA LYS A 6 -5.06 -4.81 -8.79
C LYS A 6 -5.63 -5.12 -7.39
N ASP A 7 -5.39 -6.31 -6.86
CA ASP A 7 -5.92 -6.73 -5.57
C ASP A 7 -5.25 -5.97 -4.41
N VAL A 8 -3.93 -5.78 -4.47
CA VAL A 8 -3.19 -5.03 -3.44
C VAL A 8 -3.53 -3.54 -3.46
N ILE A 9 -3.66 -2.95 -4.66
CA ILE A 9 -4.11 -1.56 -4.81
C ILE A 9 -5.55 -1.40 -4.31
N THR A 10 -6.44 -2.34 -4.64
CA THR A 10 -7.82 -2.32 -4.15
C THR A 10 -7.88 -2.40 -2.62
N ALA A 11 -7.00 -3.21 -1.99
CA ALA A 11 -6.92 -3.29 -0.54
C ALA A 11 -6.51 -1.97 0.10
N LEU A 12 -5.52 -1.25 -0.46
CA LEU A 12 -5.09 0.06 0.04
C LEU A 12 -6.14 1.16 -0.19
N VAL A 13 -6.73 1.24 -1.38
CA VAL A 13 -7.74 2.27 -1.71
C VAL A 13 -8.99 2.14 -0.83
N ARG A 14 -9.38 0.92 -0.46
CA ARG A 14 -10.51 0.69 0.48
C ARG A 14 -10.21 1.12 1.91
N ARG A 15 -8.96 1.47 2.20
CA ARG A 15 -8.46 1.87 3.52
C ARG A 15 -8.08 3.35 3.56
N ASP A 16 -8.51 4.15 2.58
CA ASP A 16 -8.29 5.59 2.60
C ASP A 16 -8.78 6.21 3.91
N GLU A 17 -7.93 7.05 4.51
CA GLU A 17 -8.11 7.67 5.82
C GLU A 17 -8.15 6.70 7.01
N ILE A 18 -7.86 5.41 6.80
CA ILE A 18 -7.83 4.38 7.85
C ILE A 18 -6.42 3.79 7.97
N ASN A 19 -5.82 3.94 9.15
CA ASN A 19 -4.48 3.42 9.43
C ASN A 19 -4.37 1.92 9.13
N THR A 20 -3.38 1.58 8.33
CA THR A 20 -3.20 0.24 7.77
C THR A 20 -1.73 -0.14 7.85
N ARG A 21 -1.43 -1.35 8.33
CA ARG A 21 -0.06 -1.84 8.45
C ARG A 21 0.34 -2.54 7.15
N VAL A 22 1.37 -2.03 6.49
CA VAL A 22 1.87 -2.54 5.21
C VAL A 22 3.25 -3.16 5.44
N HIS A 23 3.41 -4.43 5.12
CA HIS A 23 4.68 -5.14 5.18
C HIS A 23 5.29 -5.21 3.78
N LEU A 24 6.54 -4.76 3.67
CA LEU A 24 7.31 -4.80 2.43
C LEU A 24 8.27 -6.01 2.42
N GLU A 25 8.67 -6.44 1.22
CA GLU A 25 9.55 -7.59 1.02
C GLU A 25 10.96 -7.41 1.59
N ASN A 26 11.39 -6.16 1.75
CA ASN A 26 12.66 -5.81 2.40
C ASN A 26 12.59 -5.88 3.94
N GLY A 27 11.44 -6.28 4.51
CA GLY A 27 11.22 -6.41 5.95
C GLY A 27 10.73 -5.14 6.64
N GLN A 28 10.59 -4.02 5.94
CA GLN A 28 9.99 -2.81 6.49
C GLN A 28 8.50 -3.02 6.78
N VAL A 29 8.04 -2.34 7.83
CA VAL A 29 6.63 -2.28 8.21
C VAL A 29 6.24 -0.82 8.29
N LEU A 30 5.34 -0.40 7.42
CA LEU A 30 4.86 0.98 7.32
C LEU A 30 3.46 1.10 7.91
N LEU A 31 3.19 2.26 8.52
CA LEU A 31 1.82 2.67 8.82
C LEU A 31 1.37 3.59 7.69
N VAL A 32 0.35 3.15 6.95
CA VAL A 32 -0.20 3.85 5.78
C VAL A 32 -1.63 4.28 6.09
N ASN A 33 -1.91 5.57 5.97
CA ASN A 33 -3.23 6.15 6.16
C ASN A 33 -3.97 6.35 4.83
N ASN A 34 -3.26 6.84 3.82
CA ASN A 34 -3.80 7.04 2.48
C ASN A 34 -2.72 6.90 1.42
N ILE A 35 -3.13 6.78 0.17
CA ILE A 35 -2.22 6.64 -0.96
C ILE A 35 -2.67 7.44 -2.18
N THR A 36 -1.71 7.84 -3.00
CA THR A 36 -1.91 7.99 -4.45
C THR A 36 -1.07 6.96 -5.17
N TYR A 37 -1.49 6.56 -6.37
CA TYR A 37 -0.77 5.58 -7.17
C TYR A 37 -0.87 5.89 -8.66
N GLY A 38 0.13 5.46 -9.41
CA GLY A 38 0.21 5.59 -10.86
C GLY A 38 1.06 4.51 -11.48
N TYR A 39 0.95 4.36 -12.79
CA TYR A 39 1.79 3.46 -13.58
C TYR A 39 2.53 4.33 -14.59
N ASP A 40 3.84 4.17 -14.70
CA ASP A 40 4.57 4.76 -15.82
C ASP A 40 4.41 3.87 -17.07
N ASP A 41 4.77 4.42 -18.23
CA ASP A 41 4.76 3.65 -19.48
C ASP A 41 5.71 2.45 -19.33
N ASP A 42 5.20 1.26 -19.66
CA ASP A 42 5.85 -0.06 -19.53
C ASP A 42 5.97 -0.67 -18.12
N ASP A 43 5.40 -0.05 -17.08
CA ASP A 43 5.43 -0.64 -15.72
C ASP A 43 4.41 -1.77 -15.52
N ASP A 44 4.87 -2.87 -14.92
CA ASP A 44 4.03 -4.00 -14.48
C ASP A 44 3.29 -3.73 -13.17
N TYR A 45 3.77 -2.74 -12.39
CA TYR A 45 3.38 -2.47 -11.01
C TYR A 45 3.28 -0.97 -10.75
N ALA A 46 2.28 -0.55 -9.96
CA ALA A 46 2.09 0.84 -9.62
C ALA A 46 3.16 1.39 -8.68
N HIS A 47 3.60 2.63 -8.92
CA HIS A 47 4.27 3.47 -7.93
C HIS A 47 3.23 3.94 -6.92
N ILE A 48 3.56 3.86 -5.64
CA ILE A 48 2.70 4.28 -4.53
C ILE A 48 3.41 5.38 -3.77
N THR A 49 2.70 6.48 -3.54
CA THR A 49 3.07 7.49 -2.54
C THR A 49 2.05 7.45 -1.42
N ALA A 50 2.50 7.15 -0.20
CA ALA A 50 1.65 6.99 0.96
C ALA A 50 1.75 8.18 1.92
N ASN A 51 0.74 8.34 2.79
CA ASN A 51 0.64 9.37 3.81
C ASN A 51 0.70 10.80 3.23
N ILE A 52 0.00 11.00 2.11
CA ILE A 52 -0.04 12.28 1.39
C ILE A 52 -0.93 13.33 2.07
N SER A 53 -1.75 12.92 3.06
CA SER A 53 -2.54 13.87 3.85
C SER A 53 -1.70 14.56 4.91
N PRO A 54 -1.58 15.90 4.89
CA PRO A 54 -0.75 16.65 5.83
C PRO A 54 -1.24 16.54 7.29
N GLU A 55 -2.50 16.16 7.51
CA GLU A 55 -3.13 16.09 8.84
C GLU A 55 -2.66 14.89 9.68
N THR A 56 -2.07 13.86 9.05
CA THR A 56 -1.63 12.64 9.74
C THR A 56 -0.32 12.85 10.51
N GLY A 57 0.55 13.75 10.03
CA GLY A 57 1.89 13.94 10.58
C GLY A 57 2.86 12.78 10.33
N ASP A 58 2.41 11.74 9.62
CA ASP A 58 3.23 10.58 9.25
C ASP A 58 4.21 10.94 8.13
N PRO A 59 5.38 10.27 8.05
CA PRO A 59 6.31 10.46 6.95
C PRO A 59 5.66 10.04 5.63
N ILE A 60 5.91 10.83 4.58
CA ILE A 60 5.56 10.45 3.21
C ILE A 60 6.48 9.28 2.82
N GLU A 61 5.88 8.19 2.35
CA GLU A 61 6.59 6.98 1.95
C GLU A 61 6.42 6.72 0.45
N PHE A 62 7.44 6.12 -0.17
CA PHE A 62 7.45 5.76 -1.59
C PHE A 62 7.85 4.30 -1.74
N PHE A 63 7.05 3.53 -2.48
CA PHE A 63 7.30 2.11 -2.76
C PHE A 63 6.45 1.66 -3.96
N TYR A 64 6.74 0.48 -4.48
CA TYR A 64 5.96 -0.15 -5.54
C TYR A 64 4.95 -1.16 -4.97
N SER A 65 3.85 -1.37 -5.70
CA SER A 65 2.82 -2.32 -5.30
C SER A 65 3.32 -3.77 -5.19
N ASN A 66 4.32 -4.17 -6.00
CA ASN A 66 4.93 -5.48 -5.90
C ASN A 66 5.80 -5.65 -4.66
N GLU A 67 6.32 -4.59 -4.06
CA GLU A 67 7.12 -4.71 -2.83
C GLU A 67 6.26 -5.13 -1.64
N ILE A 68 4.94 -4.97 -1.71
CA ILE A 68 4.02 -5.32 -0.63
C ILE A 68 3.84 -6.84 -0.56
N VAL A 69 4.21 -7.41 0.59
CA VAL A 69 3.99 -8.84 0.88
C VAL A 69 2.70 -9.08 1.66
N LYS A 70 2.29 -8.11 2.48
CA LYS A 70 1.13 -8.26 3.37
C LYS A 70 0.54 -6.92 3.78
N ILE A 71 -0.79 -6.85 3.86
CA ILE A 71 -1.53 -5.72 4.39
C ILE A 71 -2.40 -6.22 5.54
N ILE A 72 -2.30 -5.55 6.69
CA ILE A 72 -3.00 -5.92 7.93
C ILE A 72 -3.79 -4.72 8.45
N ASP A 73 -5.03 -5.00 8.88
CA ASP A 73 -5.81 -4.06 9.68
C ASP A 73 -5.28 -4.08 11.13
N PRO A 74 -4.69 -2.99 11.63
CA PRO A 74 -4.01 -2.99 12.93
C PRO A 74 -4.97 -3.04 14.12
N GLU A 75 -6.27 -2.81 13.94
CA GLU A 75 -7.25 -2.87 15.03
C GLU A 75 -7.60 -4.30 15.44
N ASP A 76 -7.73 -5.22 14.48
CA ASP A 76 -8.17 -6.60 14.68
C ASP A 76 -7.15 -7.65 14.17
N GLU A 77 -5.99 -7.21 13.68
CA GLU A 77 -4.92 -8.02 13.10
C GLU A 77 -5.38 -8.87 11.89
N ARG A 78 -6.48 -8.49 11.24
CA ARG A 78 -7.00 -9.17 10.06
C ARG A 78 -6.11 -8.91 8.85
N ILE A 79 -5.81 -9.98 8.12
CA ILE A 79 -5.11 -9.91 6.83
C ILE A 79 -6.07 -9.41 5.75
N LEU A 80 -5.75 -8.26 5.15
CA LEU A 80 -6.51 -7.66 4.06
C LEU A 80 -5.98 -8.08 2.68
N PHE A 81 -4.68 -8.36 2.61
CA PHE A 81 -3.98 -8.87 1.43
C PHE A 81 -2.71 -9.63 1.88
N GLU A 82 -2.36 -10.70 1.16
CA GLU A 82 -1.10 -11.42 1.32
C GLU A 82 -0.66 -11.96 -0.05
N ARG A 83 0.60 -11.73 -0.41
CA ARG A 83 1.20 -12.19 -1.66
C ARG A 83 1.48 -13.69 -1.53
N ASN A 84 0.82 -14.51 -2.37
CA ASN A 84 1.01 -15.97 -2.44
C ASN A 84 2.37 -16.35 -3.02
#